data_AF-A0A7U3UY38-F1
#
_entry.id   AF-A0A7U3UY38-F1
#
_cell.length_a   1.000
_cell.length_b   1.000
_cell.length_c   1.000
_cell.angle_alpha   90.00
_cell.angle_beta   90.00
_cell.angle_gamma   90.00
#
_symmetry.space_group_name_H-M   'P 1'
#
loop_
_entity.id
_entity.type
_entity.pdbx_description
1 polymer ?
#
loop_
_entity_poly.entity_id
_entity_poly.type
_entity_poly.pdbx_seq_one_letter_code
_entity_poly.pdbx_strand_id
1 'polypeptide(L)'
;MAALDDLDLEALDFGAVEPREFARIVKGLPGRRLAELMAGPQRRRVLDEVFGRMHTQFKPEAAGGRDALIRWRITGSGTEPGDGDDVYETHIAQGACTVTSERTDRTPQLSLTMAAPEFLRLVSGNASGPTLFFTRKLKVKGDIRLAGGLTYFFDIPRA
;
A
#
# COMPACT_ATOMS: atom_id res chain seq x y z
N MET A 1 -0.44 -14.37 26.48
CA MET A 1 -0.37 -13.52 25.27
C MET A 1 0.99 -12.86 25.26
N ALA A 2 2.02 -13.59 24.82
CA ALA A 2 3.37 -13.04 24.67
C ALA A 2 3.32 -11.87 23.67
N ALA A 3 3.98 -10.78 24.05
CA ALA A 3 3.75 -9.46 23.52
C ALA A 3 4.25 -9.32 22.08
N LEU A 4 3.38 -8.82 21.20
CA LEU A 4 3.82 -8.22 19.93
C LEU A 4 4.70 -6.97 20.17
N ASP A 5 4.85 -6.52 21.43
CA ASP A 5 5.77 -5.45 21.83
C ASP A 5 7.25 -5.86 21.70
N ASP A 6 7.56 -7.17 21.68
CA ASP A 6 8.94 -7.69 21.57
C ASP A 6 9.28 -8.15 20.14
N LEU A 7 8.41 -7.87 19.16
CA LEU A 7 8.78 -8.04 17.76
C LEU A 7 9.82 -6.99 17.41
N ASP A 8 11.04 -7.44 17.13
CA ASP A 8 12.04 -6.63 16.48
C ASP A 8 11.58 -6.33 15.05
N LEU A 9 10.82 -5.24 14.93
CA LEU A 9 10.32 -4.72 13.66
C LEU A 9 11.46 -4.30 12.72
N GLU A 10 12.66 -4.08 13.25
CA GLU A 10 13.85 -3.75 12.47
C GLU A 10 14.49 -5.00 11.85
N ALA A 11 14.38 -6.15 12.52
CA ALA A 11 14.83 -7.45 12.01
C ALA A 11 13.76 -8.20 11.19
N LEU A 12 12.50 -7.76 11.26
CA LEU A 12 11.40 -8.35 10.50
C LEU A 12 11.62 -8.20 8.99
N ASP A 13 11.99 -9.29 8.35
CA ASP A 13 12.07 -9.34 6.91
C ASP A 13 10.66 -9.42 6.32
N PHE A 14 10.07 -8.24 6.10
CA PHE A 14 8.71 -8.15 5.59
C PHE A 14 8.52 -8.92 4.30
N GLY A 15 9.56 -9.16 3.49
CA GLY A 15 9.56 -9.98 2.26
C GLY A 15 9.40 -11.49 2.47
N ALA A 16 9.90 -12.02 3.60
CA ALA A 16 9.75 -13.43 3.97
C ALA A 16 8.43 -13.73 4.72
N VAL A 17 7.71 -12.69 5.17
CA VAL A 17 6.44 -12.85 5.89
C VAL A 17 5.29 -13.16 4.94
N GLU A 18 4.61 -14.28 5.17
CA GLU A 18 3.38 -14.65 4.46
C GLU A 18 2.29 -13.55 4.53
N PRO A 19 1.48 -13.29 3.48
CA PRO A 19 0.51 -12.19 3.45
C PRO A 19 -0.46 -12.15 4.64
N ARG A 20 -0.90 -13.32 5.12
CA ARG A 20 -1.78 -13.41 6.31
C ARG A 20 -1.08 -12.99 7.59
N GLU A 21 0.19 -13.38 7.73
CA GLU A 21 0.98 -13.02 8.90
C GLU A 21 1.33 -11.53 8.90
N PHE A 22 1.65 -10.97 7.73
CA PHE A 22 1.78 -9.53 7.54
C PHE A 22 0.51 -8.80 8.01
N ALA A 23 -0.67 -9.30 7.63
CA ALA A 23 -1.93 -8.69 8.06
C ALA A 23 -2.15 -8.76 9.58
N ARG A 24 -1.76 -9.86 10.23
CA ARG A 24 -1.83 -9.98 11.70
C ARG A 24 -0.87 -9.05 12.40
N ILE A 25 0.37 -8.91 11.91
CA ILE A 25 1.36 -7.97 12.45
C ILE A 25 0.82 -6.54 12.38
N VAL A 26 0.33 -6.10 11.21
CA VAL A 26 -0.22 -4.74 11.06
C VAL A 26 -1.46 -4.52 11.95
N LYS A 27 -2.29 -5.55 12.16
CA LYS A 27 -3.46 -5.50 13.05
C LYS A 27 -3.07 -5.35 14.51
N GLY A 28 -2.06 -6.09 14.95
CA GLY A 28 -1.63 -6.15 16.34
C GLY A 28 -0.72 -5.00 16.76
N LEU A 29 -0.11 -4.29 15.81
CA LEU A 29 0.73 -3.13 16.10
C LEU A 29 -0.09 -1.89 16.51
N PRO A 30 0.22 -1.26 17.66
CA PRO A 30 -0.36 0.03 18.03
C PRO A 30 -0.12 1.07 16.93
N GLY A 31 -1.12 1.94 16.68
CA GLY A 31 -1.04 2.95 15.62
C GLY A 31 0.21 3.84 15.70
N ARG A 32 0.62 4.21 16.93
CA ARG A 32 1.85 4.97 17.17
C ARG A 32 3.10 4.20 16.76
N ARG A 33 3.20 2.90 17.08
CA ARG A 33 4.37 2.07 16.75
C ARG A 33 4.49 1.84 15.25
N LEU A 34 3.36 1.63 14.56
CA LEU A 34 3.34 1.55 13.10
C LEU A 34 3.78 2.86 12.45
N ALA A 35 3.37 4.00 13.02
CA ALA A 35 3.81 5.32 12.56
C ALA A 35 5.30 5.56 12.79
N GLU A 36 5.83 5.18 13.96
CA GLU A 36 7.27 5.26 14.28
C GLU A 36 8.10 4.41 13.31
N LEU A 37 7.69 3.15 13.06
CA LEU A 37 8.33 2.27 12.08
C LEU A 37 8.40 2.92 10.69
N MET A 38 7.27 3.45 10.21
CA MET A 38 7.20 4.05 8.88
C MET A 38 7.75 5.47 8.79
N ALA A 39 8.09 6.11 9.92
CA ALA A 39 8.88 7.33 9.94
C ALA A 39 10.39 7.04 9.98
N GLY A 40 10.77 5.79 10.28
CA GLY A 40 12.15 5.34 10.41
C GLY A 40 12.84 4.99 9.09
N PRO A 41 14.15 4.70 9.14
CA PRO A 41 14.96 4.38 7.95
C PRO A 41 14.51 3.13 7.20
N GLN A 42 13.78 2.22 7.85
CA GLN A 42 13.29 0.98 7.28
C GLN A 42 12.11 1.18 6.32
N ARG A 43 11.45 2.35 6.36
CA ARG A 43 10.25 2.63 5.56
C ARG A 43 10.39 2.20 4.10
N ARG A 44 11.49 2.59 3.44
CA ARG A 44 11.68 2.31 2.02
C ARG A 44 11.69 0.81 1.72
N ARG A 45 12.47 0.05 2.49
CA ARG A 45 12.54 -1.42 2.38
C ARG A 45 11.16 -2.05 2.59
N VAL A 46 10.41 -1.62 3.60
CA VAL A 46 9.05 -2.14 3.86
C VAL A 46 8.12 -1.88 2.66
N LEU A 47 8.17 -0.69 2.09
CA LEU A 47 7.37 -0.34 0.93
C LEU A 47 7.77 -1.16 -0.30
N ASP A 48 9.07 -1.29 -0.59
CA ASP A 48 9.57 -2.08 -1.72
C ASP A 48 9.08 -3.54 -1.65
N GLU A 49 9.10 -4.16 -0.46
CA GLU A 49 8.58 -5.52 -0.26
C GLU A 49 7.06 -5.63 -0.49
N VAL A 50 6.29 -4.67 0.04
CA VAL A 50 4.82 -4.67 -0.10
C VAL A 50 4.42 -4.43 -1.55
N PHE A 51 5.05 -3.47 -2.23
CA PHE A 51 4.82 -3.20 -3.63
C PHE A 51 5.28 -4.36 -4.51
N GLY A 52 6.42 -4.98 -4.17
CA GLY A 52 6.94 -6.17 -4.83
C GLY A 52 5.92 -7.32 -4.87
N ARG A 53 5.02 -7.42 -3.89
CA ARG A 53 3.97 -8.45 -3.86
C ARG A 53 2.75 -8.15 -4.70
N MET A 54 2.54 -6.91 -5.12
CA MET A 54 1.32 -6.54 -5.87
C MET A 54 1.14 -7.37 -7.14
N HIS A 55 2.23 -7.79 -7.79
CA HIS A 55 2.15 -8.69 -8.94
C HIS A 55 1.57 -10.07 -8.57
N THR A 56 2.02 -10.67 -7.45
CA THR A 56 1.55 -12.00 -6.99
C THR A 56 0.11 -11.99 -6.50
N GLN A 57 -0.33 -10.87 -5.92
CA GLN A 57 -1.67 -10.74 -5.35
C GLN A 57 -2.69 -10.30 -6.41
N PHE A 58 -2.26 -9.98 -7.62
CA PHE A 58 -3.16 -9.46 -8.65
C PHE A 58 -4.11 -10.53 -9.19
N LYS A 59 -5.35 -10.12 -9.45
CA LYS A 59 -6.44 -10.94 -10.01
C LYS A 59 -6.77 -10.49 -11.43
N PRO A 60 -6.18 -11.11 -12.46
CA PRO A 60 -6.38 -10.71 -13.86
C PRO A 60 -7.86 -10.67 -14.25
N GLU A 61 -8.63 -11.67 -13.84
CA GLU A 61 -10.07 -11.79 -14.10
C GLU A 61 -10.90 -10.65 -13.51
N ALA A 62 -10.52 -10.10 -12.35
CA ALA A 62 -11.20 -8.95 -11.74
C ALA A 62 -10.83 -7.62 -12.43
N ALA A 63 -9.62 -7.55 -12.97
CA ALA A 63 -9.11 -6.38 -13.68
C ALA A 63 -9.63 -6.27 -15.12
N GLY A 64 -10.02 -7.38 -15.75
CA GLY A 64 -10.51 -7.40 -17.12
C GLY A 64 -9.50 -6.84 -18.14
N GLY A 65 -9.98 -6.27 -19.25
CA GLY A 65 -9.14 -5.69 -20.30
C GLY A 65 -8.61 -4.27 -20.02
N ARG A 66 -8.42 -3.89 -18.75
CA ARG A 66 -8.01 -2.53 -18.37
C ARG A 66 -6.55 -2.26 -18.75
N ASP A 67 -6.29 -1.01 -19.15
CA ASP A 67 -4.96 -0.39 -19.20
C ASP A 67 -4.98 0.84 -18.30
N ALA A 68 -4.33 0.74 -17.13
CA ALA A 68 -4.33 1.79 -16.14
C ALA A 68 -3.02 1.83 -15.36
N LEU A 69 -2.38 3.00 -15.37
CA LEU A 69 -1.30 3.41 -14.51
C LEU A 69 -1.87 4.10 -13.26
N ILE A 70 -1.59 3.51 -12.11
CA ILE A 70 -1.92 4.07 -10.80
C ILE A 70 -0.62 4.57 -10.18
N ARG A 71 -0.59 5.85 -9.80
CA ARG A 71 0.52 6.47 -9.08
C ARG A 71 0.20 6.54 -7.59
N TRP A 72 1.03 5.91 -6.78
CA TRP A 72 0.97 5.91 -5.33
C TRP A 72 1.97 6.91 -4.81
N ARG A 73 1.52 7.90 -4.05
CA ARG A 73 2.38 8.83 -3.32
C ARG A 73 2.25 8.54 -1.84
N ILE A 74 3.29 7.97 -1.26
CA ILE A 74 3.31 7.55 0.13
C ILE A 74 4.08 8.60 0.93
N THR A 75 3.36 9.30 1.81
CA THR A 75 3.94 10.38 2.61
C THR A 75 4.42 9.87 3.97
N GLY A 76 5.26 10.66 4.65
CA GLY A 76 5.65 10.37 6.03
C GLY A 76 4.51 10.55 7.04
N SER A 77 3.64 11.53 6.80
CA SER A 77 2.45 11.80 7.61
C SER A 77 1.38 12.52 6.80
N GLY A 78 0.13 12.42 7.24
CA GLY A 78 -1.01 13.09 6.60
C GLY A 78 -1.19 12.73 5.12
N THR A 79 -1.79 13.64 4.35
CA THR A 79 -1.99 13.50 2.90
C THR A 79 -1.38 14.64 2.10
N GLU A 80 -0.64 15.52 2.77
CA GLU A 80 0.00 16.65 2.12
C GLU A 80 1.38 16.23 1.57
N PRO A 81 1.62 16.44 0.27
CA PRO A 81 2.91 16.26 -0.35
C PRO A 81 4.05 16.96 0.39
N GLY A 82 5.17 16.26 0.58
CA GLY A 82 6.39 16.82 1.15
C GLY A 82 7.66 16.30 0.48
N ASP A 83 8.79 16.83 0.91
CA ASP A 83 10.10 16.26 0.64
C ASP A 83 10.22 14.89 1.32
N GLY A 84 10.81 13.91 0.63
CA GLY A 84 10.96 12.55 1.15
C GLY A 84 9.70 11.67 1.02
N ASP A 85 8.72 12.05 0.20
CA ASP A 85 7.64 11.15 -0.20
C ASP A 85 8.16 10.04 -1.11
N ASP A 86 7.69 8.80 -0.91
CA ASP A 86 7.94 7.72 -1.85
C ASP A 86 6.90 7.72 -2.95
N VAL A 87 7.33 7.46 -4.17
CA VAL A 87 6.42 7.30 -5.32
C VAL A 87 6.60 5.92 -5.92
N TYR A 88 5.50 5.22 -6.06
CA TYR A 88 5.42 3.95 -6.78
C TYR A 88 4.36 4.07 -7.88
N GLU A 89 4.55 3.32 -8.94
CA GLU A 89 3.58 3.20 -10.01
C GLU A 89 3.25 1.74 -10.24
N THR A 90 1.96 1.43 -10.24
CA THR A 90 1.48 0.11 -10.65
C THR A 90 0.80 0.27 -11.99
N HIS A 91 1.23 -0.50 -12.99
CA HIS A 91 0.60 -0.52 -14.30
C HIS A 91 -0.16 -1.84 -14.48
N ILE A 92 -1.48 -1.72 -14.59
CA ILE A 92 -2.37 -2.82 -14.92
C ILE A 92 -2.55 -2.81 -16.43
N ALA A 93 -2.06 -3.83 -17.12
CA ALA A 93 -2.26 -4.01 -18.55
C ALA A 93 -2.10 -5.48 -18.93
N GLN A 94 -2.82 -5.92 -19.97
CA GLN A 94 -2.67 -7.26 -20.55
C GLN A 94 -2.82 -8.41 -19.52
N GLY A 95 -3.69 -8.23 -18.52
CA GLY A 95 -3.90 -9.23 -17.47
C GLY A 95 -2.74 -9.35 -16.48
N ALA A 96 -1.85 -8.37 -16.40
CA ALA A 96 -0.76 -8.30 -15.42
C ALA A 96 -0.77 -6.97 -14.67
N CYS A 97 -0.13 -6.99 -13.49
CA CYS A 97 0.20 -5.80 -12.71
C CYS A 97 1.72 -5.72 -12.58
N THR A 98 2.32 -4.69 -13.17
CA THR A 98 3.75 -4.40 -13.03
C THR A 98 3.96 -3.23 -12.10
N VAL A 99 5.13 -3.17 -11.47
CA VAL A 99 5.45 -2.17 -10.44
C VAL A 99 6.76 -1.46 -10.82
N THR A 100 6.74 -0.14 -10.75
CA THR A 100 7.92 0.72 -10.83
C THR A 100 8.05 1.47 -9.52
N SER A 101 9.23 1.44 -8.90
CA SER A 101 9.50 2.02 -7.58
C SER A 101 9.85 3.51 -7.62
N GLU A 102 9.52 4.16 -8.74
CA GLU A 102 9.77 5.57 -9.04
C GLU A 102 8.68 6.12 -9.96
N ARG A 103 8.62 7.45 -10.06
CA ARG A 103 7.75 8.16 -10.98
C ARG A 103 8.26 8.01 -12.41
N THR A 104 7.38 7.62 -13.34
CA THR A 104 7.66 7.71 -14.79
C THR A 104 7.04 8.97 -15.40
N ASP A 105 7.39 9.27 -16.65
CA ASP A 105 6.80 10.38 -17.42
C ASP A 105 5.36 10.12 -17.89
N ARG A 106 4.85 8.91 -17.67
CA ARG A 106 3.48 8.58 -18.03
C ARG A 106 2.48 9.34 -17.16
N THR A 107 1.36 9.72 -17.78
CA THR A 107 0.22 10.32 -17.06
C THR A 107 -0.59 9.23 -16.37
N PRO A 108 -0.71 9.24 -15.02
CA PRO A 108 -1.50 8.24 -14.32
C PRO A 108 -3.00 8.51 -14.49
N GLN A 109 -3.77 7.45 -14.72
CA GLN A 109 -5.24 7.52 -14.70
C GLN A 109 -5.76 7.73 -13.28
N LEU A 110 -5.02 7.25 -12.29
CA LEU A 110 -5.35 7.37 -10.87
C LEU A 110 -4.10 7.74 -10.07
N SER A 111 -4.21 8.75 -9.22
CA SER A 111 -3.21 9.07 -8.20
C SER A 111 -3.82 8.93 -6.81
N LEU A 112 -3.13 8.19 -5.94
CA LEU A 112 -3.51 7.96 -4.56
C LEU A 112 -2.43 8.54 -3.65
N THR A 113 -2.81 9.41 -2.71
CA THR A 113 -1.89 9.94 -1.70
C THR A 113 -2.37 9.57 -0.30
N MET A 114 -1.50 8.96 0.49
CA MET A 114 -1.76 8.60 1.89
C MET A 114 -0.44 8.48 2.64
N ALA A 115 -0.47 8.56 3.96
CA ALA A 115 0.69 8.27 4.76
C ALA A 115 1.02 6.77 4.76
N ALA A 116 2.29 6.46 4.97
CA ALA A 116 2.80 5.11 4.99
C ALA A 116 2.08 4.13 5.94
N PRO A 117 1.68 4.51 7.18
CA PRO A 117 0.92 3.62 8.06
C PRO A 117 -0.46 3.25 7.49
N GLU A 118 -1.16 4.23 6.91
CA GLU A 118 -2.44 4.05 6.23
C GLU A 118 -2.33 3.11 5.03
N PHE A 119 -1.25 3.21 4.26
CA PHE A 119 -0.94 2.29 3.18
C PHE A 119 -0.79 0.85 3.67
N LEU A 120 0.00 0.63 4.73
CA LEU A 120 0.14 -0.71 5.30
C LEU A 120 -1.20 -1.26 5.81
N ARG A 121 -2.05 -0.43 6.42
CA ARG A 121 -3.40 -0.84 6.84
C ARG A 121 -4.30 -1.19 5.65
N LEU A 122 -4.22 -0.43 4.56
CA LEU A 122 -5.01 -0.69 3.36
C LEU A 122 -4.63 -2.02 2.71
N VAL A 123 -3.34 -2.22 2.42
CA VAL A 123 -2.84 -3.41 1.71
C VAL A 123 -2.88 -4.68 2.56
N SER A 124 -2.96 -4.55 3.89
CA SER A 124 -3.19 -5.67 4.80
C SER A 124 -4.67 -5.96 5.10
N GLY A 125 -5.60 -5.17 4.54
CA GLY A 125 -7.03 -5.30 4.82
C GLY A 125 -7.47 -4.80 6.21
N ASN A 126 -6.57 -4.19 6.98
CA ASN A 126 -6.84 -3.60 8.30
C ASN A 126 -7.47 -2.19 8.22
N ALA A 127 -7.59 -1.62 7.02
CA ALA A 127 -8.40 -0.43 6.73
C ALA A 127 -8.99 -0.57 5.32
N SER A 128 -10.16 0.04 5.11
CA SER A 128 -10.78 0.09 3.78
C SER A 128 -10.49 1.42 3.09
N GLY A 129 -10.35 1.40 1.75
CA GLY A 129 -10.20 2.60 0.93
C GLY A 129 -11.29 3.66 1.19
N PRO A 130 -12.58 3.31 1.21
CA PRO A 130 -13.66 4.24 1.55
C PRO A 130 -13.48 4.89 2.93
N THR A 131 -13.14 4.12 3.96
CA THR A 131 -12.91 4.65 5.32
C THR A 131 -11.75 5.66 5.32
N LEU A 132 -10.63 5.34 4.67
CA LEU A 132 -9.48 6.23 4.57
C LEU A 132 -9.83 7.52 3.81
N PHE A 133 -10.61 7.42 2.74
CA PHE A 133 -11.05 8.59 1.97
C PHE A 133 -11.94 9.52 2.81
N PHE A 134 -12.98 8.99 3.46
CA PHE A 134 -13.90 9.78 4.28
C PHE A 134 -13.22 10.42 5.49
N THR A 135 -12.22 9.74 6.06
CA THR A 135 -11.39 10.28 7.16
C THR A 135 -10.27 11.20 6.70
N ARG A 136 -10.23 11.56 5.41
CA ARG A 136 -9.22 12.44 4.79
C ARG A 136 -7.78 11.90 4.91
N LYS A 137 -7.64 10.59 5.08
CA LYS A 137 -6.39 9.86 5.16
C LYS A 137 -5.94 9.26 3.82
N LEU A 138 -6.83 9.28 2.84
CA LEU A 138 -6.56 8.94 1.45
C LEU A 138 -7.09 10.08 0.57
N LYS A 139 -6.21 10.65 -0.25
CA LYS A 139 -6.55 11.63 -1.28
C LYS A 139 -6.52 10.92 -2.64
N VAL A 140 -7.59 11.09 -3.40
CA VAL A 140 -7.77 10.48 -4.72
C VAL A 140 -7.81 11.56 -5.79
N LYS A 141 -7.07 11.39 -6.88
CA LYS A 141 -7.11 12.25 -8.06
C LYS A 141 -7.19 11.39 -9.33
N GLY A 142 -8.04 11.77 -10.28
CA GLY A 142 -8.23 11.04 -11.54
C GLY A 142 -9.49 10.19 -11.51
N ASP A 143 -9.42 8.96 -12.02
CA ASP A 143 -10.57 8.08 -12.18
C ASP A 143 -11.05 7.49 -10.85
N ILE A 144 -12.17 8.02 -10.34
CA ILE A 144 -12.81 7.57 -9.10
C ILE A 144 -13.42 6.17 -9.24
N ARG A 145 -13.86 5.77 -10.44
CA ARG A 145 -14.40 4.42 -10.66
C ARG A 145 -13.28 3.39 -10.56
N LEU A 146 -12.12 3.71 -11.14
CA LEU A 146 -10.91 2.91 -10.97
C LEU A 146 -10.53 2.81 -9.48
N ALA A 147 -10.55 3.93 -8.75
CA ALA A 147 -10.26 3.94 -7.31
C ALA A 147 -11.20 3.04 -6.50
N GLY A 148 -12.51 3.08 -6.78
CA GLY A 148 -13.50 2.25 -6.11
C GLY A 148 -13.39 0.75 -6.41
N GLY A 149 -12.82 0.39 -7.58
CA GLY A 149 -12.59 -0.99 -7.99
C GLY A 149 -11.25 -1.58 -7.56
N LEU A 150 -10.26 -0.72 -7.25
CA LEU A 150 -8.85 -1.11 -7.17
C LEU A 150 -8.58 -2.27 -6.20
N THR A 151 -9.17 -2.23 -5.01
CA THR A 151 -8.95 -3.28 -3.99
C THR A 151 -9.50 -4.64 -4.41
N TYR A 152 -10.47 -4.70 -5.33
CA TYR A 152 -10.99 -5.97 -5.86
C TYR A 152 -10.04 -6.63 -6.86
N PHE A 153 -9.06 -5.88 -7.40
CA PHE A 153 -8.06 -6.44 -8.31
C PHE A 153 -6.95 -7.19 -7.58
N PHE A 154 -6.97 -7.21 -6.23
CA PHE A 154 -5.95 -7.86 -5.44
C PHE A 154 -6.54 -8.85 -4.42
N ASP A 155 -5.79 -9.91 -4.11
CA ASP A 155 -5.99 -10.76 -2.95
C ASP A 155 -5.50 -10.04 -1.70
N ILE A 156 -6.35 -9.17 -1.15
CA ILE A 156 -6.05 -8.52 0.12
C ILE A 156 -6.11 -9.57 1.25
N PRO A 157 -5.01 -9.78 1.98
CA PRO A 157 -4.99 -10.74 3.07
C PRO A 157 -6.00 -10.35 4.16
N ARG A 158 -6.56 -11.36 4.81
CA ARG A 158 -7.45 -11.18 5.97
C ARG A 158 -6.73 -11.69 7.21
N ALA A 159 -6.69 -10.84 8.24
CA ALA A 159 -6.05 -11.11 9.54
C ALA A 159 -6.93 -11.96 10.46
#